data_AF-A0A248VY10-F1
#
_entry.id   AF-A0A248VY10-F1
#
_cell.length_a   1.000
_cell.length_b   1.000
_cell.length_c   1.000
_cell.angle_alpha   90.00
_cell.angle_beta   90.00
_cell.angle_gamma   90.00
#
_symmetry.space_group_name_H-M   'P 1'
#
loop_
_entity.id
_entity.type
_entity.pdbx_description
1 polymer ?
#
loop_
_entity_poly.entity_id
_entity_poly.type
_entity_poly.pdbx_seq_one_letter_code
_entity_poly.pdbx_strand_id
1 'polypeptide(L)'
;MTTVSLIEEIRNYAEGRKSDVARGAETPALAALMVEKYGEGLAKAVHLMGADNGDVMRELDRLVREIDPQYPKHRQYRFEARPAGLAINDEVY
;
A
#
# COMPACT_ATOMS: atom_id res chain seq x y z
N MET A 1 16.35 18.53 -13.93
CA MET A 1 15.18 17.86 -13.34
C MET A 1 15.27 16.40 -13.72
N THR A 2 15.56 15.52 -12.76
CA THR A 2 15.37 14.08 -12.97
C THR A 2 13.88 13.82 -13.05
N THR A 3 13.40 13.42 -14.23
CA THR A 3 12.05 12.91 -14.43
C THR A 3 11.98 11.55 -13.75
N VAL A 4 11.44 11.48 -12.53
CA VAL A 4 11.17 10.22 -11.84
C VAL A 4 9.87 9.65 -12.41
N SER A 5 9.87 8.37 -12.80
CA SER A 5 8.64 7.70 -13.17
C SER A 5 7.76 7.50 -11.94
N LEU A 6 6.44 7.67 -12.07
CA LEU A 6 5.51 7.44 -10.97
C LEU A 6 5.61 6.00 -10.41
N ILE A 7 5.93 5.05 -11.27
CA ILE A 7 6.16 3.65 -10.87
C ILE A 7 7.42 3.54 -10.00
N GLU A 8 8.49 4.25 -10.33
CA GLU A 8 9.72 4.27 -9.52
C GLU A 8 9.47 4.91 -8.16
N GLU A 9 8.67 5.98 -8.11
CA GLU A 9 8.29 6.63 -6.86
C GLU A 9 7.53 5.67 -5.93
N ILE A 10 6.53 4.94 -6.46
CA ILE A 10 5.77 3.97 -5.67
C ILE A 10 6.67 2.81 -5.21
N ARG A 11 7.59 2.35 -6.06
CA ARG A 11 8.58 1.33 -5.67
C ARG A 11 9.47 1.82 -4.54
N ASN A 12 10.02 3.02 -4.65
CA ASN A 12 10.88 3.60 -3.61
C ASN A 12 10.13 3.75 -2.28
N TYR A 13 8.88 4.22 -2.34
CA TYR A 13 8.02 4.30 -1.16
C TYR A 13 7.79 2.91 -0.53
N ALA A 14 7.50 1.91 -1.37
CA ALA A 14 7.30 0.53 -0.92
C ALA A 14 8.56 -0.10 -0.32
N GLU A 15 9.74 0.14 -0.89
CA GLU A 15 11.02 -0.35 -0.34
C GLU A 15 11.29 0.23 1.06
N GLY A 16 10.97 1.50 1.29
CA GLY A 16 11.04 2.11 2.62
C GLY A 16 10.16 1.36 3.63
N ARG A 17 8.91 1.06 3.25
CA ARG A 17 7.98 0.29 4.09
C ARG A 17 8.44 -1.16 4.31
N LYS A 18 8.99 -1.83 3.30
CA LYS A 18 9.60 -3.17 3.45
C LYS A 18 10.75 -3.15 4.45
N SER A 19 11.60 -2.12 4.41
CA SER A 19 12.67 -1.93 5.39
C SER A 19 12.11 -1.77 6.81
N ASP A 20 11.03 -1.00 6.98
CA ASP A 20 10.36 -0.83 8.26
C ASP A 20 9.75 -2.12 8.80
N VAL A 21 9.18 -2.96 7.93
CA VAL A 21 8.72 -4.31 8.28
C VAL A 21 9.89 -5.20 8.69
N ALA A 22 10.97 -5.22 7.90
CA ALA A 22 12.15 -6.05 8.15
C ALA A 22 12.83 -5.73 9.49
N ARG A 23 12.81 -4.47 9.92
CA ARG A 23 13.35 -4.03 11.22
C ARG A 23 12.33 -4.07 12.37
N GLY A 24 11.11 -4.55 12.13
CA GLY A 24 10.06 -4.69 13.14
C GLY A 24 9.40 -3.40 13.60
N ALA A 25 9.54 -2.31 12.83
CA ALA A 25 8.90 -1.04 13.14
C ALA A 25 7.45 -0.95 12.66
N GLU A 26 7.10 -1.72 11.62
CA GLU A 26 5.74 -1.82 11.08
C GLU A 26 5.34 -3.28 10.90
N THR A 27 4.05 -3.56 11.03
CA THR A 27 3.50 -4.85 10.61
C THR A 27 3.33 -4.87 9.08
N PRO A 28 3.39 -6.04 8.43
CA PRO A 28 3.06 -6.17 7.00
C PRO A 28 1.72 -5.53 6.64
N ALA A 29 0.69 -5.74 7.48
CA ALA A 29 -0.65 -5.19 7.25
C ALA A 29 -0.70 -3.66 7.26
N LEU A 30 0.03 -3.01 8.18
CA LEU A 30 0.14 -1.55 8.24
C LEU A 30 0.91 -1.02 7.01
N ALA A 31 2.08 -1.59 6.75
CA ALA A 31 2.95 -1.19 5.65
C ALA A 31 2.23 -1.30 4.29
N ALA A 32 1.54 -2.42 4.04
CA ALA A 32 0.79 -2.65 2.83
C ALA A 32 -0.40 -1.69 2.69
N LEU A 33 -1.11 -1.36 3.78
CA LEU A 33 -2.16 -0.34 3.77
C LEU A 33 -1.61 1.05 3.41
N MET A 34 -0.46 1.44 3.97
CA MET A 34 0.16 2.73 3.67
C MET A 34 0.53 2.83 2.19
N VAL A 35 1.12 1.77 1.63
CA VAL A 35 1.43 1.69 0.19
C VAL A 35 0.16 1.73 -0.65
N GLU A 36 -0.88 0.95 -0.29
CA GLU A 36 -2.20 0.96 -0.96
C GLU A 36 -2.75 2.39 -1.06
N LYS A 37 -2.86 3.11 0.06
CA LYS A 37 -3.49 4.44 0.07
C LYS A 37 -2.65 5.52 -0.62
N TYR A 38 -1.33 5.43 -0.49
CA TYR A 38 -0.42 6.31 -1.21
C TYR A 38 -0.55 6.11 -2.73
N GLY A 39 -0.47 4.86 -3.19
CA GLY A 39 -0.58 4.51 -4.62
C GLY A 39 -1.95 4.81 -5.21
N GLU A 40 -3.05 4.54 -4.49
CA GLU A 40 -4.42 4.88 -4.92
C GLU A 40 -4.57 6.40 -5.12
N GLY A 41 -3.99 7.21 -4.23
CA GLY A 41 -4.00 8.67 -4.34
C GLY A 41 -3.28 9.16 -5.60
N LEU A 42 -2.10 8.59 -5.89
CA LEU A 42 -1.33 8.89 -7.09
C LEU A 42 -2.03 8.43 -8.37
N ALA A 43 -2.56 7.21 -8.39
CA ALA A 43 -3.31 6.68 -9.53
C ALA A 43 -4.56 7.52 -9.82
N LYS A 44 -5.24 8.02 -8.78
CA LYS A 44 -6.36 8.94 -8.93
C LYS A 44 -5.91 10.27 -9.54
N ALA A 45 -4.77 10.82 -9.12
CA ALA A 45 -4.23 12.05 -9.70
C ALA A 45 -3.91 11.89 -11.19
N VAL A 46 -3.27 10.77 -11.59
CA VAL A 46 -3.01 10.44 -13.00
C VAL A 46 -4.29 10.40 -13.82
N HIS A 47 -5.31 9.70 -13.30
CA HIS A 47 -6.60 9.61 -13.96
C HIS A 47 -7.26 10.98 -14.15
N LEU A 48 -7.23 11.83 -13.12
CA LEU A 48 -7.77 13.19 -13.18
C LEU A 48 -7.03 14.10 -14.18
N MET A 49 -5.77 13.79 -14.50
CA MET A 49 -5.00 14.48 -15.55
C MET A 49 -5.27 13.91 -16.96
N GLY A 50 -6.19 12.95 -17.10
CA GLY A 50 -6.57 12.36 -18.38
C GLY A 50 -5.59 11.30 -18.90
N ALA A 51 -4.68 10.80 -18.04
CA ALA A 51 -3.76 9.74 -18.39
C ALA A 51 -4.27 8.37 -17.90
N ASP A 52 -3.87 7.31 -18.60
CA ASP A 52 -4.12 5.94 -18.15
C ASP A 52 -3.28 5.62 -16.92
N ASN A 53 -3.88 4.94 -15.94
CA ASN A 53 -3.25 4.55 -14.68
C ASN A 53 -3.18 3.02 -14.51
N GLY A 54 -3.50 2.24 -15.54
CA GLY A 54 -3.55 0.79 -15.47
C GLY A 54 -2.25 0.15 -14.98
N ASP A 55 -1.10 0.60 -15.48
CA ASP A 55 0.22 0.08 -15.08
C ASP A 55 0.58 0.44 -13.64
N VAL A 56 0.18 1.64 -13.19
CA VAL A 56 0.35 2.09 -11.80
C VAL A 56 -0.45 1.20 -10.87
N MET A 57 -1.72 0.94 -11.20
CA MET A 57 -2.60 0.09 -10.40
C MET A 57 -2.09 -1.37 -10.35
N ARG A 58 -1.57 -1.88 -11.46
CA ARG A 58 -1.00 -3.24 -11.53
C ARG A 58 0.24 -3.37 -10.65
N GLU A 59 1.13 -2.39 -10.72
CA GLU A 59 2.34 -2.38 -9.88
C GLU A 59 1.99 -2.22 -8.40
N LEU A 60 0.99 -1.40 -8.09
CA LEU A 60 0.48 -1.23 -6.73
C LEU A 60 -0.04 -2.56 -6.15
N ASP A 61 -0.89 -3.29 -6.87
CA ASP A 61 -1.39 -4.59 -6.42
C ASP A 61 -0.25 -5.60 -6.20
N ARG A 62 0.76 -5.60 -7.09
CA ARG A 62 1.97 -6.42 -6.94
C ARG A 62 2.72 -6.10 -5.65
N LEU A 63 3.03 -4.82 -5.40
CA LEU A 63 3.80 -4.37 -4.24
C LEU A 63 3.07 -4.62 -2.92
N VAL A 64 1.77 -4.36 -2.89
CA VAL A 64 0.95 -4.58 -1.69
C VAL A 64 0.91 -6.05 -1.28
N ARG A 65 0.77 -6.96 -2.25
CA ARG A 65 0.83 -8.42 -2.00
C ARG A 65 2.22 -8.93 -1.66
N GLU A 66 3.25 -8.27 -2.15
CA GLU A 66 4.64 -8.57 -1.82
C GLU A 66 4.95 -8.21 -0.35
N ILE A 67 4.48 -7.04 0.10
CA ILE A 67 4.64 -6.59 1.49
C ILE A 67 3.80 -7.43 2.45
N ASP A 68 2.53 -7.68 2.09
CA ASP A 68 1.58 -8.43 2.91
C ASP A 68 0.99 -9.62 2.11
N PRO A 69 1.56 -10.82 2.26
CA PRO A 69 1.02 -12.03 1.63
C PRO A 69 -0.40 -12.37 2.08
N GLN A 70 -0.85 -11.86 3.22
CA GLN A 70 -2.21 -12.03 3.74
C GLN A 70 -3.12 -10.84 3.43
N TYR A 71 -2.71 -9.96 2.52
CA TYR A 71 -3.41 -8.72 2.20
C TYR A 71 -4.93 -8.86 1.97
N PRO A 72 -5.43 -9.85 1.19
CA PRO A 72 -6.88 -10.00 1.02
C PRO A 72 -7.62 -10.18 2.35
N LYS A 73 -7.05 -10.97 3.26
CA LYS A 73 -7.60 -11.26 4.58
C LYS A 73 -7.51 -10.04 5.50
N HIS A 74 -6.36 -9.37 5.55
CA HIS A 74 -6.21 -8.14 6.34
C HIS A 74 -7.11 -7.01 5.83
N ARG A 75 -7.32 -6.89 4.52
CA ARG A 75 -8.26 -5.95 3.94
C ARG A 75 -9.70 -6.26 4.33
N GLN A 76 -10.09 -7.54 4.31
CA GLN A 76 -11.39 -7.98 4.79
C GLN A 76 -11.60 -7.61 6.26
N TYR A 77 -10.61 -7.88 7.13
CA TYR A 77 -10.68 -7.52 8.54
C TYR A 77 -10.86 -6.02 8.77
N ARG A 78 -10.15 -5.17 8.03
CA ARG A 78 -10.38 -3.70 8.09
C ARG A 78 -11.80 -3.32 7.71
N PHE A 79 -12.37 -3.98 6.69
CA PHE A 79 -13.72 -3.70 6.22
C PHE A 79 -14.81 -4.19 7.20
N GLU A 80 -14.58 -5.31 7.87
CA GLU A 80 -15.51 -5.90 8.84
C GLU A 80 -15.42 -5.23 10.22
N ALA A 81 -14.25 -4.71 10.59
CA ALA A 81 -14.05 -4.03 11.86
C ALA A 81 -14.93 -2.79 12.01
N ARG A 82 -15.49 -2.59 13.20
CA ARG A 82 -16.35 -1.45 13.56
C ARG A 82 -15.92 -0.96 14.96
N PRO A 83 -15.05 0.05 15.03
CA PRO A 83 -14.54 0.90 13.95
C PRO A 83 -13.54 0.17 13.02
N ALA A 84 -13.39 0.65 11.79
CA ALA A 84 -12.34 0.14 10.89
C ALA A 84 -10.97 0.50 11.46
N GLY A 85 -10.13 -0.51 11.70
CA GLY A 85 -8.82 -0.33 12.33
C GLY A 85 -7.80 -1.34 11.82
N LEU A 86 -6.55 -1.16 12.26
CA LEU A 86 -5.52 -2.18 12.17
C LEU A 86 -5.44 -2.87 13.54
N ALA A 87 -5.32 -4.20 13.57
CA ALA A 87 -5.08 -4.91 14.82
C ALA A 87 -3.73 -4.45 15.40
N ILE A 88 -3.74 -3.82 16.57
CA ILE A 88 -2.52 -3.24 17.14
C ILE A 88 -1.66 -4.32 17.78
N ASN A 89 -2.20 -5.49 18.16
CA ASN A 89 -1.47 -6.61 18.78
C ASN A 89 -2.21 -7.97 18.66
N ASP A 90 -2.79 -8.31 17.50
CA ASP A 90 -3.77 -9.44 17.36
C ASP A 90 -5.05 -9.32 18.21
N GLU A 91 -5.17 -8.29 19.05
CA GLU A 91 -6.42 -7.88 19.67
C GLU A 91 -7.15 -6.89 18.74
N VAL A 92 -8.29 -7.33 18.22
CA VAL A 92 -9.26 -6.46 17.55
C VAL A 92 -10.04 -5.73 18.63
N TYR A 93 -9.97 -4.40 18.64
CA TYR A 93 -10.89 -3.55 19.41
C TYR A 93 -12.07 -3.12 18.54
#